data_AF-A0A933TID3-F1
#
_entry.id   AF-A0A933TID3-F1
#
_cell.length_a   1.000
_cell.length_b   1.000
_cell.length_c   1.000
_cell.angle_alpha   90.00
_cell.angle_beta   90.00
_cell.angle_gamma   90.00
#
_symmetry.space_group_name_H-M   'P 1'
#
loop_
_entity.id
_entity.type
_entity.pdbx_description
1 polymer ?
#
loop_
_entity_poly.entity_id
_entity_poly.type
_entity_poly.pdbx_seq_one_letter_code
_entity_poly.pdbx_strand_id
1 'polypeptide(L)'
;MSRSHRFRTPASGPTCSSTRAGSRTPIELGLEGLVDDYLRDYAEAHGEELAWYRTMPLPEAVRVAALSCTSKGKRHPHQRRLALEALMAGARILAAIPVQRVGSFDDLHRLVAVVSRQVPGLGPVWSYDVAQRIGAKLGLEPERVYVHAGTAVGAVNLGLGDRETIEVKELPREIRRLRPWQVEDFLCIYAEQIAGLYDQ
;
A
#
# COMPACT_ATOMS: atom_id res chain seq x y z
N MET A 1 -41.79 -19.80 15.55
CA MET A 1 -40.72 -20.80 15.46
C MET A 1 -39.46 -20.12 14.95
N SER A 2 -38.52 -19.84 15.86
CA SER A 2 -37.24 -19.19 15.59
C SER A 2 -36.34 -20.05 14.72
N ARG A 3 -35.69 -19.45 13.73
CA ARG A 3 -34.48 -20.00 13.12
C ARG A 3 -33.41 -18.91 13.07
N SER A 4 -32.57 -18.88 14.12
CA SER A 4 -31.31 -18.15 14.16
C SER A 4 -30.45 -18.51 12.95
N HIS A 5 -30.21 -17.53 12.08
CA HIS A 5 -29.10 -17.60 11.12
C HIS A 5 -27.85 -17.07 11.84
N ARG A 6 -26.97 -18.01 12.19
CA ARG A 6 -25.63 -17.70 12.69
C ARG A 6 -24.86 -17.04 11.55
N PHE A 7 -24.51 -15.78 11.72
CA PHE A 7 -23.49 -15.13 10.90
C PHE A 7 -22.17 -15.87 11.13
N ARG A 8 -21.72 -16.62 10.12
CA ARG A 8 -20.33 -17.06 10.02
C ARG A 8 -19.50 -15.85 9.65
N THR A 9 -18.54 -15.50 10.51
CA THR A 9 -17.45 -14.58 10.20
C THR A 9 -16.68 -15.10 8.98
N PRO A 10 -16.39 -14.28 7.96
CA PRO A 10 -15.48 -14.68 6.91
C PRO A 10 -14.06 -14.69 7.47
N ALA A 11 -13.37 -15.80 7.23
CA ALA A 11 -11.97 -16.03 7.57
C ALA A 11 -11.07 -14.94 6.96
N SER A 12 -10.00 -14.63 7.70
CA SER A 12 -8.87 -13.78 7.33
C SER A 12 -8.48 -13.95 5.86
N GLY A 13 -8.61 -12.88 5.09
CA GLY A 13 -8.12 -12.84 3.71
C GLY A 13 -6.59 -12.94 3.65
N PRO A 14 -6.04 -13.33 2.50
CA PRO A 14 -4.63 -13.72 2.38
C PRO A 14 -3.71 -12.54 2.72
N THR A 15 -2.80 -12.79 3.65
CA THR A 15 -1.67 -11.92 4.00
C THR A 15 -0.71 -11.82 2.82
N CYS A 16 0.00 -10.69 2.75
CA CYS A 16 1.02 -10.42 1.75
C CYS A 16 2.23 -11.33 1.98
N SER A 17 2.15 -12.60 1.57
CA SER A 17 3.28 -13.53 1.60
C SER A 17 3.84 -13.69 0.19
N SER A 18 4.66 -12.73 -0.26
CA SER A 18 5.53 -12.96 -1.40
C SER A 18 6.78 -13.71 -0.94
N THR A 19 6.66 -15.02 -0.82
CA THR A 19 7.83 -15.88 -0.56
C THR A 19 8.66 -16.00 -1.85
N ARG A 20 9.70 -15.18 -1.98
CA ARG A 20 10.87 -15.54 -2.81
C ARG A 20 12.06 -15.69 -1.88
N ALA A 21 12.30 -16.95 -1.50
CA ALA A 21 13.40 -17.35 -0.64
C ALA A 21 14.71 -17.38 -1.44
N GLY A 22 15.59 -16.42 -1.20
CA GLY A 22 17.02 -16.51 -1.46
C GLY A 22 17.78 -16.84 -0.16
N SER A 23 18.00 -18.12 0.10
CA SER A 23 19.15 -18.75 0.81
C SER A 23 19.70 -18.21 2.15
N ARG A 24 19.23 -17.13 2.78
CA ARG A 24 19.72 -16.69 4.11
C ARG A 24 18.56 -16.49 5.06
N THR A 25 18.69 -17.01 6.27
CA THR A 25 17.70 -16.81 7.33
C THR A 25 17.66 -15.32 7.73
N PRO A 26 16.48 -14.75 8.05
CA PRO A 26 16.34 -13.34 8.45
C PRO A 26 17.30 -12.88 9.54
N ILE A 27 17.67 -13.82 10.43
CA ILE A 27 18.58 -13.62 11.56
C ILE A 27 20.01 -13.23 11.12
N GLU A 28 20.48 -13.74 9.98
CA GLU A 28 21.85 -13.46 9.50
C GLU A 28 22.00 -12.06 8.87
N LEU A 29 20.89 -11.44 8.45
CA LEU A 29 20.89 -10.18 7.69
C LEU A 29 20.76 -8.95 8.59
N GLY A 30 20.11 -9.07 9.76
CA GLY A 30 19.72 -7.92 10.57
C GLY A 30 18.83 -6.93 9.80
N LEU A 31 18.50 -5.79 10.40
CA LEU A 31 17.61 -4.82 9.76
C LEU A 31 18.22 -4.22 8.48
N GLU A 32 19.53 -3.95 8.47
CA GLU A 32 20.24 -3.42 7.31
C GLU A 32 20.17 -4.37 6.10
N GLY A 33 20.39 -5.67 6.33
CA GLY A 33 20.34 -6.66 5.27
C GLY A 33 18.92 -6.87 4.71
N LEU A 34 17.86 -6.74 5.52
CA LEU A 34 16.48 -6.72 5.00
C LEU A 34 16.22 -5.50 4.10
N VAL A 35 16.78 -4.34 4.45
CA VAL A 35 16.66 -3.14 3.61
C VAL A 35 17.43 -3.31 2.30
N ASP A 36 18.61 -3.91 2.32
CA ASP A 36 19.37 -4.22 1.10
C ASP A 36 18.64 -5.23 0.20
N ASP A 37 18.00 -6.24 0.81
CA ASP A 37 17.15 -7.22 0.12
C ASP A 37 15.98 -6.52 -0.59
N TYR A 38 15.29 -5.61 0.11
CA TYR A 38 14.21 -4.81 -0.44
C TYR A 38 14.65 -3.97 -1.65
N LEU A 39 15.76 -3.24 -1.49
CA LEU A 39 16.29 -2.37 -2.53
C LEU A 39 16.69 -3.15 -3.79
N ARG A 40 17.23 -4.36 -3.61
CA ARG A 40 17.66 -5.22 -4.71
C ARG A 40 16.49 -5.87 -5.45
N ASP A 41 15.51 -6.39 -4.70
CA ASP A 41 14.53 -7.33 -5.28
C ASP A 41 13.15 -6.72 -5.52
N TYR A 42 12.81 -5.58 -4.88
CA TYR A 42 11.46 -5.02 -4.90
C TYR A 42 11.39 -3.55 -5.34
N ALA A 43 12.36 -2.72 -4.93
CA ALA A 43 12.29 -1.27 -5.14
C ALA A 43 12.19 -0.85 -6.62
N GLU A 44 12.93 -1.51 -7.51
CA GLU A 44 12.90 -1.20 -8.94
C GLU A 44 11.55 -1.55 -9.56
N ALA A 45 11.05 -2.77 -9.34
CA ALA A 45 9.78 -3.23 -9.91
C ALA A 45 8.60 -2.34 -9.50
N HIS A 46 8.55 -1.90 -8.24
CA HIS A 46 7.52 -0.97 -7.79
C HIS A 46 7.69 0.43 -8.40
N GLY A 47 8.94 0.89 -8.53
CA GLY A 47 9.27 2.13 -9.22
C GLY A 47 8.85 2.14 -10.69
N GLU A 48 9.08 1.04 -11.41
CA GLU A 48 8.62 0.84 -12.79
C GLU A 48 7.10 0.85 -12.91
N GLU A 49 6.40 0.24 -11.95
CA GLU A 49 4.95 0.30 -11.90
C GLU A 49 4.45 1.75 -11.78
N LEU A 50 4.96 2.51 -10.82
CA LEU A 50 4.59 3.91 -10.65
C LEU A 50 5.00 4.75 -11.87
N ALA A 51 6.13 4.43 -12.51
CA ALA A 51 6.57 5.10 -13.74
C ALA A 51 5.59 4.86 -14.90
N TRP A 52 4.99 3.68 -15.00
CA TRP A 52 3.97 3.40 -16.02
C TRP A 52 2.76 4.34 -15.88
N TYR A 53 2.28 4.62 -14.67
CA TYR A 53 1.19 5.58 -14.44
C TYR A 53 1.53 7.01 -14.92
N ARG A 54 2.80 7.42 -14.84
CA ARG A 54 3.26 8.74 -15.29
C ARG A 54 3.08 8.95 -16.80
N THR A 55 3.21 7.86 -17.57
CA THR A 55 3.14 7.89 -19.04
C THR A 55 1.72 8.16 -19.58
N MET A 56 0.68 7.93 -18.77
CA MET A 56 -0.71 8.08 -19.20
C MET A 56 -1.20 9.53 -19.15
N PRO A 57 -2.18 9.93 -19.97
CA PRO A 57 -2.98 11.13 -19.72
C PRO A 57 -3.60 11.08 -18.32
N LEU A 58 -3.70 12.24 -17.64
CA LEU A 58 -4.19 12.28 -16.26
C LEU A 58 -5.56 11.60 -16.05
N PRO A 59 -6.59 11.84 -16.89
CA PRO A 59 -7.88 11.16 -16.72
C PRO A 59 -7.77 9.64 -16.80
N GLU A 60 -6.88 9.14 -17.66
CA GLU A 60 -6.61 7.71 -17.78
C GLU A 60 -5.86 7.17 -16.56
N ALA A 61 -4.82 7.85 -16.09
CA ALA A 61 -4.08 7.47 -14.89
C ALA A 61 -5.02 7.34 -13.67
N VAL A 62 -5.92 8.30 -13.49
CA VAL A 62 -6.94 8.27 -12.41
C VAL A 62 -7.86 7.06 -12.54
N ARG A 63 -8.39 6.83 -13.75
CA ARG A 63 -9.28 5.69 -14.02
C ARG A 63 -8.58 4.35 -13.77
N VAL A 64 -7.38 4.17 -14.33
CA VAL A 64 -6.59 2.93 -14.22
C VAL A 64 -6.17 2.68 -12.77
N ALA A 65 -5.76 3.73 -12.05
CA ALA A 65 -5.40 3.64 -10.63
C ALA A 65 -6.59 3.17 -9.79
N ALA A 66 -7.75 3.81 -9.95
CA ALA A 66 -8.98 3.48 -9.22
C ALA A 66 -9.50 2.07 -9.53
N LEU A 67 -9.27 1.58 -10.75
CA LEU A 67 -9.60 0.22 -11.18
C LEU A 67 -8.56 -0.83 -10.77
N SER A 68 -7.47 -0.42 -10.11
CA SER A 68 -6.47 -1.34 -9.57
C SER A 68 -5.74 -2.13 -10.66
N CYS A 69 -5.52 -1.53 -11.83
CA CYS A 69 -4.96 -2.24 -12.99
C CYS A 69 -3.42 -2.13 -13.05
N THR A 70 -2.77 -3.20 -13.46
CA THR A 70 -1.33 -3.25 -13.75
C THR A 70 -1.06 -2.90 -15.21
N SER A 71 0.21 -2.67 -15.56
CA SER A 71 0.67 -2.53 -16.95
C SER A 71 0.33 -3.70 -17.85
N LYS A 72 0.07 -4.87 -17.26
CA LYS A 72 -0.34 -6.10 -17.94
C LYS A 72 -1.86 -6.24 -18.10
N GLY A 73 -2.63 -5.19 -17.77
CA GLY A 73 -4.09 -5.20 -17.79
C GLY A 73 -4.75 -6.08 -16.72
N LYS A 74 -3.97 -6.64 -15.79
CA LYS A 74 -4.47 -7.48 -14.69
C LYS A 74 -4.74 -6.64 -13.45
N ARG A 75 -5.62 -7.11 -12.57
CA ARG A 75 -5.81 -6.49 -11.25
C ARG A 75 -4.60 -6.75 -10.35
N HIS A 76 -4.24 -5.72 -9.58
CA HIS A 76 -3.25 -5.78 -8.51
C HIS A 76 -3.53 -6.92 -7.54
N PRO A 77 -2.53 -7.78 -7.22
CA PRO A 77 -2.73 -8.96 -6.38
C PRO A 77 -3.46 -8.68 -5.07
N HIS A 78 -3.06 -7.63 -4.35
CA HIS A 78 -3.65 -7.19 -3.08
C HIS A 78 -5.06 -6.61 -3.20
N GLN A 79 -5.49 -6.28 -4.42
CA GLN A 79 -6.80 -5.69 -4.70
C GLN A 79 -7.75 -6.68 -5.39
N ARG A 80 -7.33 -7.93 -5.62
CA ARG A 80 -8.16 -8.98 -6.27
C ARG A 80 -9.47 -9.27 -5.54
N ARG A 81 -9.48 -9.16 -4.22
CA ARG A 81 -10.68 -9.38 -3.38
C ARG A 81 -11.73 -8.28 -3.52
N LEU A 82 -11.39 -7.11 -4.07
CA LEU A 82 -12.33 -6.01 -4.22
C LEU A 82 -13.31 -6.30 -5.35
N ALA A 83 -14.60 -6.06 -5.09
CA ALA A 83 -15.64 -6.21 -6.11
C ALA A 83 -15.40 -5.24 -7.27
N LEU A 84 -15.61 -5.70 -8.51
CA LEU A 84 -15.41 -4.86 -9.69
C LEU A 84 -16.34 -3.65 -9.66
N GLU A 85 -17.57 -3.83 -9.18
CA GLU A 85 -18.60 -2.82 -9.04
C GLU A 85 -18.15 -1.70 -8.10
N ALA A 86 -17.51 -2.04 -6.99
CA ALA A 86 -16.95 -1.07 -6.04
C ALA A 86 -15.81 -0.26 -6.69
N LEU A 87 -14.90 -0.93 -7.41
CA LEU A 87 -13.81 -0.25 -8.12
C LEU A 87 -14.34 0.70 -9.21
N MET A 88 -15.34 0.27 -9.98
CA MET A 88 -15.98 1.10 -11.00
C MET A 88 -16.71 2.30 -10.39
N ALA A 89 -17.37 2.13 -9.23
CA ALA A 89 -18.00 3.23 -8.51
C ALA A 89 -16.95 4.24 -8.01
N GLY A 90 -15.86 3.78 -7.41
CA GLY A 90 -14.74 4.63 -6.97
C GLY A 90 -14.11 5.39 -8.14
N ALA A 91 -13.87 4.70 -9.26
CA ALA A 91 -13.32 5.31 -10.48
C ALA A 91 -14.24 6.39 -11.05
N ARG A 92 -15.56 6.16 -11.07
CA ARG A 92 -16.55 7.15 -11.53
C ARG A 92 -16.52 8.42 -10.67
N ILE A 93 -16.49 8.26 -9.35
CA ILE A 93 -16.46 9.40 -8.42
C ILE A 93 -15.15 10.18 -8.59
N LEU A 94 -13.99 9.49 -8.61
CA LEU A 94 -12.69 10.15 -8.78
C LEU A 94 -12.56 10.88 -10.11
N ALA A 95 -13.11 10.35 -11.20
CA ALA A 95 -13.08 10.99 -12.51
C ALA A 95 -13.82 12.34 -12.56
N ALA A 96 -14.77 12.57 -11.64
CA ALA A 96 -15.50 13.84 -11.53
C ALA A 96 -14.77 14.89 -10.68
N ILE A 97 -13.67 14.53 -10.02
CA ILE A 97 -12.95 15.40 -9.08
C ILE A 97 -11.70 15.99 -9.78
N PRO A 98 -11.43 17.30 -9.65
CA PRO A 98 -10.25 17.93 -10.25
C PRO A 98 -8.98 17.64 -9.44
N VAL A 99 -8.51 16.39 -9.46
CA VAL A 99 -7.35 15.92 -8.68
C VAL A 99 -6.05 16.69 -8.98
N GLN A 100 -5.92 17.29 -10.16
CA GLN A 100 -4.77 18.14 -10.53
C GLN A 100 -4.65 19.42 -9.70
N ARG A 101 -5.69 19.80 -8.96
CA ARG A 101 -5.66 20.98 -8.07
C ARG A 101 -5.11 20.68 -6.69
N VAL A 102 -4.82 19.41 -6.40
CA VAL A 102 -4.29 18.98 -5.12
C VAL A 102 -2.80 19.33 -5.04
N GLY A 103 -2.40 19.99 -3.95
CA GLY A 103 -1.04 20.51 -3.77
C GLY A 103 -0.08 19.57 -3.02
N SER A 104 -0.58 18.51 -2.40
CA SER A 104 0.22 17.59 -1.59
C SER A 104 -0.28 16.14 -1.70
N PHE A 105 0.60 15.18 -1.44
CA PHE A 105 0.20 13.78 -1.34
C PHE A 105 -0.83 13.55 -0.21
N ASP A 106 -0.65 14.26 0.89
CA ASP A 106 -1.53 14.28 2.06
C ASP A 106 -2.98 14.62 1.70
N ASP A 107 -3.18 15.70 0.95
CA ASP A 107 -4.50 16.13 0.48
C ASP A 107 -5.08 15.14 -0.54
N LEU A 108 -4.22 14.56 -1.39
CA LEU A 108 -4.65 13.56 -2.37
C LEU A 108 -5.14 12.30 -1.67
N HIS A 109 -4.40 11.81 -0.68
CA HIS A 109 -4.79 10.65 0.11
C HIS A 109 -6.09 10.91 0.88
N ARG A 110 -6.26 12.09 1.50
CA ARG A 110 -7.51 12.48 2.17
C ARG A 110 -8.70 12.50 1.20
N LEU A 111 -8.51 13.06 0.01
CA LEU A 111 -9.52 13.11 -1.05
C LEU A 111 -9.93 11.70 -1.48
N VAL A 112 -8.98 10.82 -1.76
CA VAL A 112 -9.26 9.43 -2.14
C VAL A 112 -9.94 8.67 -1.00
N ALA A 113 -9.53 8.90 0.25
CA ALA A 113 -10.18 8.29 1.43
C ALA A 113 -11.65 8.73 1.59
N VAL A 114 -11.98 9.99 1.27
CA VAL A 114 -13.38 10.46 1.20
C VAL A 114 -14.18 9.69 0.14
N VAL A 115 -13.59 9.40 -1.02
CA VAL A 115 -14.23 8.56 -2.05
C VAL A 115 -14.41 7.12 -1.55
N SER A 116 -13.37 6.53 -0.95
CA SER A 116 -13.42 5.17 -0.42
C SER A 116 -14.54 4.98 0.60
N ARG A 117 -14.81 5.98 1.46
CA ARG A 117 -15.89 5.91 2.47
C ARG A 117 -17.30 5.96 1.86
N GLN A 118 -17.45 6.48 0.65
CA GLN A 118 -18.74 6.55 -0.05
C GLN A 118 -19.08 5.25 -0.78
N VAL A 119 -18.11 4.35 -0.97
CA VAL A 119 -18.28 3.14 -1.77
C VAL A 119 -18.04 1.92 -0.89
N PRO A 120 -19.11 1.19 -0.50
CA PRO A 120 -18.99 -0.05 0.26
C PRO A 120 -18.04 -1.05 -0.42
N GLY A 121 -17.13 -1.61 0.36
CA GLY A 121 -16.12 -2.56 -0.11
C GLY A 121 -14.77 -1.93 -0.48
N LEU A 122 -14.67 -0.60 -0.59
CA LEU A 122 -13.37 0.08 -0.64
C LEU A 122 -12.87 0.37 0.78
N GLY A 123 -11.54 0.40 0.96
CA GLY A 123 -10.93 0.60 2.27
C GLY A 123 -9.59 1.34 2.24
N PRO A 124 -8.93 1.47 3.41
CA PRO A 124 -7.69 2.27 3.56
C PRO A 124 -6.56 1.83 2.62
N VAL A 125 -6.36 0.53 2.42
CA VAL A 125 -5.36 -0.01 1.49
C VAL A 125 -5.63 0.49 0.06
N TRP A 126 -6.87 0.38 -0.41
CA TRP A 126 -7.25 0.92 -1.72
C TRP A 126 -7.03 2.43 -1.81
N SER A 127 -7.32 3.16 -0.73
CA SER A 127 -7.17 4.61 -0.70
C SER A 127 -5.71 5.04 -0.88
N TYR A 128 -4.80 4.41 -0.13
CA TYR A 128 -3.38 4.68 -0.20
C TYR A 128 -2.79 4.28 -1.56
N ASP A 129 -3.07 3.06 -2.02
CA ASP A 129 -2.66 2.55 -3.33
C ASP A 129 -3.05 3.47 -4.49
N VAL A 130 -4.31 3.93 -4.50
CA VAL A 130 -4.84 4.81 -5.54
C VAL A 130 -4.21 6.19 -5.44
N ALA A 131 -4.05 6.73 -4.23
CA ALA A 131 -3.35 7.99 -4.02
C ALA A 131 -1.89 7.92 -4.47
N GLN A 132 -1.19 6.81 -4.23
CA GLN A 132 0.19 6.59 -4.67
C GLN A 132 0.32 6.62 -6.20
N ARG A 133 -0.58 5.94 -6.91
CA ARG A 133 -0.57 5.88 -8.38
C ARG A 133 -0.97 7.21 -9.03
N ILE A 134 -1.98 7.89 -8.49
CA ILE A 134 -2.35 9.24 -8.96
C ILE A 134 -1.25 10.25 -8.60
N GLY A 135 -0.66 10.14 -7.41
CA GLY A 135 0.45 10.97 -6.94
C GLY A 135 1.67 10.82 -7.84
N ALA A 136 1.99 9.60 -8.26
CA ALA A 136 3.04 9.36 -9.24
C ALA A 136 2.81 10.17 -10.52
N LYS A 137 1.57 10.20 -11.05
CA LYS A 137 1.21 10.99 -12.24
C LYS A 137 1.32 12.51 -12.01
N LEU A 138 1.00 12.98 -10.80
CA LEU A 138 1.01 14.39 -10.44
C LEU A 138 2.37 14.90 -9.93
N GLY A 139 3.34 14.00 -9.72
CA GLY A 139 4.61 14.35 -9.07
C GLY A 139 4.47 14.61 -7.56
N LEU A 140 3.45 14.03 -6.92
CA LEU A 140 3.20 14.13 -5.49
C LEU A 140 3.67 12.83 -4.81
N GLU A 141 4.72 12.92 -4.01
CA GLU A 141 5.23 11.80 -3.22
C GLU A 141 4.84 11.95 -1.73
N PRO A 142 4.62 10.85 -1.00
CA PRO A 142 4.42 10.91 0.44
C PRO A 142 5.67 11.43 1.15
N GLU A 143 5.49 12.33 2.12
CA GLU A 143 6.56 12.85 2.99
C GLU A 143 6.69 12.05 4.29
N ARG A 144 5.65 11.28 4.62
CA ARG A 144 5.53 10.43 5.80
C ARG A 144 5.09 9.03 5.39
N VAL A 145 5.39 8.03 6.21
CA VAL A 145 4.95 6.65 5.96
C VAL A 145 3.50 6.52 6.38
N TYR A 146 2.62 6.08 5.49
CA TYR A 146 1.23 5.80 5.83
C TYR A 146 1.11 4.34 6.25
N VAL A 147 0.41 4.11 7.35
CA VAL A 147 0.21 2.79 7.90
C VAL A 147 -1.24 2.39 7.68
N HIS A 148 -1.41 1.23 7.09
CA HIS A 148 -2.70 0.57 6.96
C HIS A 148 -2.57 -0.91 7.29
N ALA A 149 -3.65 -1.68 7.16
CA ALA A 149 -3.66 -3.09 7.58
C ALA A 149 -2.51 -3.95 7.01
N GLY A 150 -2.00 -3.64 5.80
CA GLY A 150 -0.83 -4.34 5.24
C GLY A 150 0.50 -4.00 5.92
N THR A 151 0.64 -2.80 6.45
CA THR A 151 1.87 -2.19 6.96
C THR A 151 1.94 -2.21 8.49
N ALA A 152 0.77 -2.24 9.14
CA ALA A 152 0.61 -2.10 10.59
C ALA A 152 1.39 -3.16 11.37
N VAL A 153 1.41 -4.40 10.89
CA VAL A 153 2.16 -5.49 11.53
C VAL A 153 3.65 -5.19 11.54
N GLY A 154 4.23 -4.81 10.38
CA GLY A 154 5.65 -4.44 10.30
C GLY A 154 5.99 -3.22 11.16
N ALA A 155 5.12 -2.21 11.20
CA ALA A 155 5.30 -1.03 12.06
C ALA A 155 5.31 -1.39 13.56
N VAL A 156 4.36 -2.22 14.00
CA VAL A 156 4.31 -2.72 15.38
C VAL A 156 5.55 -3.54 15.72
N ASN A 157 5.99 -4.41 14.81
CA ASN A 157 7.18 -5.25 15.03
C ASN A 157 8.48 -4.43 15.10
N LEU A 158 8.53 -3.23 14.51
CA LEU A 158 9.63 -2.28 14.69
C LEU A 158 9.53 -1.43 15.97
N GLY A 159 8.50 -1.64 16.80
CA GLY A 159 8.25 -0.83 17.99
C GLY A 159 7.70 0.58 17.70
N LEU A 160 7.16 0.82 16.51
CA LEU A 160 6.60 2.13 16.11
C LEU A 160 5.12 2.29 16.49
N GLY A 161 4.48 1.20 16.92
CA GLY A 161 3.10 1.15 17.39
C GLY A 161 2.05 1.15 16.27
N ASP A 162 0.77 1.15 16.67
CA ASP A 162 -0.38 1.23 15.77
C ASP A 162 -0.83 2.68 15.63
N ARG A 163 -0.45 3.32 14.51
CA ARG A 163 -0.64 4.74 14.24
C ARG A 163 -0.84 4.94 12.74
N GLU A 164 -1.65 5.91 12.32
CA GLU A 164 -1.97 6.11 10.90
C GLU A 164 -0.76 6.55 10.06
N THR A 165 0.19 7.26 10.65
CA THR A 165 1.35 7.80 9.92
C THR A 165 2.62 7.84 10.77
N ILE A 166 3.78 7.54 10.20
CA ILE A 166 5.10 7.56 10.85
C ILE A 166 6.00 8.59 10.16
N GLU A 167 6.65 9.46 10.93
CA GLU A 167 7.64 10.41 10.40
C GLU A 167 8.95 9.68 10.11
N VAL A 168 9.62 10.04 9.01
CA VAL A 168 10.88 9.38 8.60
C VAL A 168 11.94 9.42 9.71
N LYS A 169 11.98 10.51 10.49
CA LYS A 169 12.91 10.68 11.62
C LYS A 169 12.71 9.67 12.76
N GLU A 170 11.53 9.07 12.87
CA GLU A 170 11.19 8.10 13.90
C GLU A 170 11.63 6.68 13.51
N LEU A 171 11.93 6.46 12.23
CA LEU A 171 12.38 5.16 11.74
C LEU A 171 13.79 4.81 12.27
N PRO A 172 14.12 3.52 12.42
CA PRO A 172 15.49 3.05 12.57
C PRO A 172 16.42 3.60 11.48
N ARG A 173 17.69 3.84 11.82
CA ARG A 173 18.66 4.51 10.93
C ARG A 173 18.80 3.79 9.59
N GLU A 174 18.75 2.47 9.61
CA GLU A 174 18.89 1.56 8.48
C GLU A 174 17.76 1.76 7.45
N ILE A 175 16.56 2.09 7.93
CA ILE A 175 15.35 2.29 7.11
C ILE A 175 15.29 3.72 6.56
N ARG A 176 15.90 4.71 7.23
CA ARG A 176 15.82 6.14 6.83
C ARG A 176 16.35 6.45 5.43
N ARG A 177 17.09 5.53 4.80
CA ARG A 177 17.52 5.66 3.38
C ARG A 177 16.43 5.32 2.37
N LEU A 178 15.34 4.68 2.80
CA LEU A 178 14.17 4.40 1.97
C LEU A 178 13.27 5.63 1.89
N ARG A 179 12.66 5.84 0.73
CA ARG A 179 11.58 6.83 0.57
C ARG A 179 10.34 6.40 1.37
N PRO A 180 9.45 7.32 1.79
CA PRO A 180 8.31 6.96 2.63
C PRO A 180 7.40 5.87 2.04
N TRP A 181 7.19 5.88 0.72
CA TRP A 181 6.45 4.81 0.05
C TRP A 181 7.19 3.47 0.04
N GLN A 182 8.53 3.49 -0.05
CA GLN A 182 9.35 2.28 0.04
C GLN A 182 9.33 1.69 1.43
N VAL A 183 9.26 2.53 2.47
CA VAL A 183 9.08 2.08 3.84
C VAL A 183 7.74 1.38 4.01
N GLU A 184 6.67 1.91 3.41
CA GLU A 184 5.35 1.26 3.44
C GLU A 184 5.41 -0.16 2.84
N ASP A 185 5.93 -0.30 1.61
CA ASP A 185 6.11 -1.61 0.98
C ASP A 185 6.99 -2.54 1.82
N PHE A 186 8.12 -2.02 2.34
CA PHE A 186 9.06 -2.76 3.16
C PHE A 186 8.39 -3.35 4.40
N LEU A 187 7.62 -2.54 5.13
CA LEU A 187 6.91 -2.97 6.34
C LEU A 187 5.81 -3.99 6.02
N CYS A 188 5.22 -3.92 4.82
CA CYS A 188 4.23 -4.88 4.35
C CYS A 188 4.88 -6.24 3.96
N ILE A 189 6.03 -6.21 3.28
CA ILE A 189 6.71 -7.40 2.75
C ILE A 189 7.49 -8.14 3.84
N TYR A 190 8.17 -7.42 4.73
CA TYR A 190 9.09 -8.00 5.73
C TYR A 190 8.50 -8.10 7.13
N ALA A 191 7.18 -7.96 7.30
CA ALA A 191 6.53 -7.97 8.61
C ALA A 191 6.93 -9.17 9.48
N GLU A 192 6.95 -10.37 8.91
CA GLU A 192 7.33 -11.62 9.61
C GLU A 192 8.82 -11.67 9.94
N GLN A 193 9.68 -11.25 9.00
CA GLN A 193 11.12 -11.22 9.14
C GLN A 193 11.55 -10.21 10.22
N ILE A 194 10.88 -9.06 10.30
CA ILE A 194 11.10 -8.05 11.34
C ILE A 194 10.76 -8.63 12.72
N ALA A 195 9.63 -9.35 12.87
CA ALA A 195 9.28 -9.98 14.15
C ALA A 195 10.40 -10.90 14.64
N GLY A 196 10.93 -11.74 13.74
CA GLY A 196 12.00 -12.69 14.06
C GLY A 196 13.34 -12.05 14.45
N LEU A 197 13.53 -10.74 14.26
CA LEU A 197 14.73 -10.02 14.73
C LEU A 197 14.67 -9.68 16.23
N TYR A 198 13.46 -9.57 16.81
CA TYR A 198 13.24 -9.03 18.17
C TYR A 198 12.61 -10.01 19.16
N ASP A 199 12.19 -11.21 18.72
CA ASP A 199 11.67 -12.28 19.59
C ASP A 199 12.78 -12.99 20.41
N GLN A 200 13.73 -12.23 20.99
CA GLN A 200 14.80 -12.73 21.88
C GLN A 200 14.72 -12.16 23.29
#